data_AF-A0AAV6JHS6-F1
#
_entry.id   AF-A0AAV6JHS6-F1
#
_cell.length_a   1.000
_cell.length_b   1.000
_cell.length_c   1.000
_cell.angle_alpha   90.00
_cell.angle_beta   90.00
_cell.angle_gamma   90.00
#
_symmetry.space_group_name_H-M   'P 1'
#
loop_
_entity.id
_entity.type
_entity.pdbx_description
1 polymer ?
#
loop_
_entity_poly.entity_id
_entity_poly.type
_entity_poly.pdbx_seq_one_letter_code
_entity_poly.pdbx_strand_id
1 'polypeptide(L)'
;MQVVIELPYILVQTVTYGAIAYTMIGFEWKVAKFFWYLFFMYCTLVYYTYYEMMTVAVTPNLNIASIIASSFYSIWNLFSGFIIPKTVSFLIDSLQIP
;
A
#
# COMPACT_ATOMS: atom_id res chain seq x y z
N MET A 1 -13.79 -0.61 -23.72
CA MET A 1 -13.18 0.72 -23.95
C MET A 1 -12.73 1.41 -22.66
N GLN A 2 -13.41 1.21 -21.52
CA GLN A 2 -13.00 1.80 -20.24
C GLN A 2 -11.64 1.29 -19.70
N VAL A 3 -11.37 -0.01 -19.83
CA VAL A 3 -10.11 -0.60 -19.34
C VAL A 3 -8.85 0.00 -20.01
N VAL A 4 -8.98 0.49 -21.25
CA VAL A 4 -7.85 1.04 -22.03
C VAL A 4 -7.46 2.46 -21.55
N ILE A 5 -8.41 3.24 -21.06
CA ILE A 5 -8.16 4.57 -20.49
C ILE A 5 -7.68 4.51 -19.05
N GLU A 6 -7.95 3.43 -18.32
CA GLU A 6 -7.48 3.24 -16.95
C GLU A 6 -5.99 2.86 -16.89
N LEU A 7 -5.48 2.12 -17.88
CA LEU A 7 -4.07 1.73 -17.95
C LEU A 7 -3.07 2.91 -17.89
N PRO A 8 -3.20 3.98 -18.72
CA PRO A 8 -2.31 5.14 -18.63
C PRO A 8 -2.49 5.95 -17.33
N TYR A 9 -3.69 5.95 -16.77
CA TYR A 9 -3.96 6.65 -15.51
C TYR A 9 -3.26 5.97 -14.33
N ILE A 10 -3.35 4.63 -14.25
CA ILE A 10 -2.67 3.83 -13.23
C ILE A 10 -1.15 3.93 -13.38
N LEU A 11 -0.63 4.03 -14.60
CA LEU A 11 0.78 4.31 -14.87
C LEU A 11 1.23 5.63 -14.24
N VAL A 12 0.53 6.73 -14.54
CA VAL A 12 0.87 8.05 -14.00
C VAL A 12 0.77 8.05 -12.47
N GLN A 13 -0.29 7.48 -11.91
CA GLN A 13 -0.49 7.38 -10.46
C GLN A 13 0.63 6.59 -9.78
N THR A 14 1.03 5.44 -10.35
CA THR A 14 2.12 4.63 -9.81
C THR A 14 3.45 5.38 -9.88
N VAL A 15 3.74 6.06 -11.00
CA VAL A 15 4.97 6.84 -11.13
C VAL A 15 5.02 7.96 -10.09
N THR A 16 3.93 8.70 -9.89
CA THR A 16 3.87 9.77 -8.89
C THR A 16 4.00 9.21 -7.47
N TYR A 17 3.27 8.14 -7.13
CA TYR A 17 3.32 7.53 -5.79
C TYR A 17 4.69 6.88 -5.50
N GLY A 18 5.23 6.14 -6.46
CA GLY A 18 6.53 5.50 -6.36
C GLY A 18 7.67 6.51 -6.23
N ALA A 19 7.60 7.65 -6.94
CA ALA A 19 8.56 8.74 -6.81
C ALA A 19 8.53 9.36 -5.40
N ILE A 20 7.34 9.66 -4.86
CA ILE A 20 7.20 10.22 -3.51
C ILE A 20 7.72 9.25 -2.46
N ALA A 21 7.26 7.98 -2.49
CA ALA A 21 7.69 6.96 -1.53
C ALA A 21 9.22 6.75 -1.56
N TYR A 22 9.82 6.73 -2.75
CA TYR A 22 11.27 6.59 -2.90
C TYR A 22 12.04 7.77 -2.28
N THR A 23 11.54 9.01 -2.47
CA THR A 23 12.15 10.19 -1.84
C THR A 23 11.99 10.21 -0.32
N MET A 24 10.87 9.71 0.23
CA MET A 24 10.64 9.70 1.67
C MET A 24 11.49 8.67 2.42
N ILE A 25 11.87 7.57 1.78
CA ILE A 25 12.78 6.57 2.38
C ILE A 25 14.23 7.09 2.39
N GLY A 26 14.56 8.11 1.60
CA GLY A 26 15.91 8.70 1.53
C GLY A 26 16.94 7.77 0.90
N PHE A 27 16.52 6.91 -0.03
CA PHE A 27 17.41 5.95 -0.70
C PHE A 27 18.45 6.66 -1.60
N GLU A 28 19.62 6.03 -1.78
CA GLU A 28 20.60 6.48 -2.77
C GLU A 28 19.99 6.52 -4.18
N TRP A 29 20.08 7.67 -4.87
CA TRP A 29 19.57 7.94 -6.22
C TRP A 29 20.27 7.12 -7.32
N LYS A 30 20.12 5.79 -7.29
CA LYS A 30 20.52 4.90 -8.40
C LYS A 30 19.30 4.56 -9.24
N VAL A 31 19.30 5.04 -10.48
CA VAL A 31 18.22 4.86 -11.46
C VAL A 31 17.83 3.39 -11.64
N ALA A 32 18.80 2.46 -11.62
CA ALA A 32 18.53 1.03 -11.74
C ALA A 32 17.68 0.48 -10.56
N LYS A 33 17.96 0.91 -9.33
CA LYS A 33 17.19 0.51 -8.14
C LYS A 33 15.81 1.18 -8.12
N PHE A 34 15.75 2.43 -8.56
CA PHE A 34 14.49 3.17 -8.72
C PHE A 34 13.57 2.50 -9.74
N PHE A 35 14.09 2.14 -10.93
CA PHE A 35 13.30 1.47 -11.96
C PHE A 35 12.80 0.11 -11.50
N TRP A 36 13.63 -0.65 -10.77
CA TRP A 36 13.23 -1.95 -10.25
C TRP A 36 12.15 -1.82 -9.18
N TYR A 37 12.28 -0.85 -8.28
CA TYR A 37 11.26 -0.51 -7.30
C TYR A 37 9.94 -0.07 -7.96
N LEU A 38 10.02 0.81 -8.95
CA LEU A 38 8.86 1.32 -9.69
C LEU A 38 8.16 0.22 -10.48
N PHE A 39 8.92 -0.71 -11.07
CA PHE A 39 8.38 -1.89 -11.76
C PHE A 39 7.58 -2.80 -10.82
N PHE A 40 8.14 -3.14 -9.65
CA PHE A 40 7.43 -3.95 -8.66
C PHE A 40 6.18 -3.24 -8.14
N MET A 41 6.26 -1.95 -7.83
CA MET A 41 5.10 -1.17 -7.40
C MET A 41 4.00 -1.10 -8.47
N TYR A 42 4.38 -0.91 -9.74
CA TYR A 42 3.45 -0.88 -10.86
C TYR A 42 2.72 -2.22 -11.03
N CYS A 43 3.46 -3.34 -11.00
CA CYS A 43 2.87 -4.67 -11.10
C CYS A 43 1.85 -4.93 -9.98
N THR A 44 2.16 -4.55 -8.74
CA THR A 44 1.26 -4.73 -7.60
C THR A 44 0.00 -3.88 -7.71
N LEU A 45 0.12 -2.59 -8.08
CA LEU A 45 -1.02 -1.68 -8.26
C LEU A 45 -1.95 -2.14 -9.39
N VAL A 46 -1.38 -2.49 -10.55
CA VAL A 46 -2.15 -3.00 -11.68
C VAL A 46 -2.88 -4.29 -11.31
N TYR A 47 -2.22 -5.21 -10.60
CA TYR A 47 -2.85 -6.45 -10.14
C TYR A 47 -4.04 -6.17 -9.21
N TYR A 48 -3.88 -5.25 -8.26
CA TYR A 48 -4.97 -4.87 -7.37
C TYR A 48 -6.12 -4.18 -8.10
N THR A 49 -5.83 -3.25 -9.00
CA THR A 49 -6.87 -2.52 -9.74
C THR A 49 -7.67 -3.45 -10.67
N TYR A 50 -7.03 -4.37 -11.38
CA TYR A 50 -7.74 -5.37 -12.19
C TYR A 50 -8.55 -6.35 -11.33
N TYR A 51 -8.01 -6.77 -10.19
CA TYR A 51 -8.71 -7.64 -9.25
C TYR A 51 -9.95 -6.97 -8.65
N GLU A 52 -9.85 -5.68 -8.31
CA GLU A 52 -10.98 -4.88 -7.83
C GLU A 52 -12.03 -4.68 -8.92
N MET A 53 -11.62 -4.39 -10.16
CA MET A 53 -12.55 -4.26 -11.29
C MET A 53 -13.34 -5.53 -11.57
N MET A 54 -12.71 -6.71 -11.47
CA MET A 54 -13.46 -7.97 -11.57
C MET A 54 -14.40 -8.17 -10.39
N THR A 55 -13.96 -7.85 -9.19
CA THR A 55 -14.76 -8.02 -7.97
C THR A 55 -15.98 -7.09 -7.96
N VAL A 56 -15.85 -5.86 -8.46
CA VAL A 56 -16.93 -4.88 -8.63
C VAL A 56 -17.85 -5.26 -9.80
N ALA A 57 -17.30 -5.77 -10.90
CA ALA A 57 -18.13 -6.25 -12.03
C ALA A 57 -19.00 -7.45 -11.65
N VAL A 58 -18.52 -8.31 -10.74
CA VAL A 58 -19.27 -9.48 -10.26
C VAL A 58 -20.35 -9.09 -9.25
N THR A 59 -20.26 -7.93 -8.59
CA THR A 59 -21.17 -7.61 -7.50
C THR A 59 -21.83 -6.23 -7.62
N PRO A 60 -23.17 -6.13 -7.67
CA PRO A 60 -23.86 -4.88 -7.93
C PRO A 60 -23.96 -3.98 -6.68
N ASN A 61 -23.00 -4.06 -5.75
CA ASN A 61 -23.18 -3.51 -4.40
C ASN A 61 -21.94 -2.75 -3.90
N LEU A 62 -22.13 -1.47 -3.60
CA LEU A 62 -21.13 -0.51 -3.09
C LEU A 62 -20.36 -1.01 -1.87
N ASN A 63 -20.96 -1.91 -1.10
CA ASN A 63 -20.39 -2.51 0.11
C ASN A 63 -19.08 -3.26 -0.13
N ILE A 64 -18.81 -3.76 -1.32
CA ILE A 64 -17.58 -4.54 -1.56
C ILE A 64 -16.38 -3.63 -1.79
N ALA A 65 -16.58 -2.46 -2.41
CA ALA A 65 -15.54 -1.45 -2.52
C ALA A 65 -15.05 -0.98 -1.14
N SER A 66 -15.95 -0.83 -0.16
CA SER A 66 -15.58 -0.43 1.20
C SER A 66 -14.91 -1.57 1.99
N ILE A 67 -15.34 -2.81 1.79
CA ILE A 67 -14.71 -3.99 2.42
C ILE A 67 -13.27 -4.18 1.91
N ILE A 68 -13.05 -4.00 0.61
CA ILE A 68 -11.70 -4.12 0.03
C ILE A 68 -10.80 -2.98 0.51
N ALA A 69 -11.28 -1.74 0.50
CA ALA A 69 -10.53 -0.58 1.01
C ALA A 69 -10.12 -0.75 2.49
N SER A 70 -11.03 -1.22 3.34
CA SER A 70 -10.74 -1.49 4.76
C SER A 70 -9.79 -2.66 4.97
N SER A 71 -9.89 -3.71 4.16
CA SER A 71 -8.97 -4.87 4.20
C SER A 71 -7.55 -4.47 3.78
N PHE A 72 -7.41 -3.64 2.75
CA PHE A 72 -6.11 -3.09 2.35
C PHE A 72 -5.50 -2.17 3.40
N TYR A 73 -6.31 -1.30 4.00
CA TYR A 73 -5.85 -0.46 5.11
C TYR A 73 -5.35 -1.30 6.29
N SER A 74 -6.02 -2.42 6.60
CA SER A 74 -5.59 -3.32 7.68
C SER A 74 -4.26 -4.01 7.36
N ILE A 75 -4.08 -4.47 6.12
CA ILE A 75 -2.82 -5.09 5.65
C ILE A 75 -1.68 -4.07 5.72
N TRP A 76 -1.91 -2.85 5.23
CA TRP A 76 -0.91 -1.78 5.29
C TRP A 76 -0.56 -1.40 6.73
N ASN A 77 -1.54 -1.31 7.62
CA ASN A 77 -1.29 -1.06 9.05
C ASN A 77 -0.49 -2.20 9.72
N LEU A 78 -0.69 -3.45 9.29
CA LEU A 78 0.06 -4.59 9.82
C LEU A 78 1.53 -4.57 9.37
N PHE A 79 1.79 -4.28 8.10
CA PHE A 79 3.16 -4.21 7.55
C PHE A 79 3.91 -2.91 7.90
N SER A 80 3.20 -1.86 8.32
CA SER A 80 3.77 -0.60 8.84
C SER A 80 4.48 -0.77 10.19
N GLY A 81 4.33 -1.93 10.86
CA GLY A 81 4.98 -2.20 12.16
C GLY A 81 4.39 -1.40 13.33
N PHE A 82 3.25 -0.72 13.13
CA PHE A 82 2.61 0.12 14.15
C PHE A 82 1.80 -0.67 15.19
N ILE A 83 1.40 -1.92 14.87
CA ILE A 83 0.62 -2.81 15.77
C ILE A 83 1.54 -3.69 16.65
N ILE A 84 2.82 -3.36 16.78
CA ILE A 84 3.68 -3.98 17.80
C ILE A 84 3.74 -3.02 19.00
N PRO A 85 2.85 -3.14 19.99
CA PRO A 85 3.05 -2.47 21.26
C PRO A 85 4.33 -3.02 21.88
N LYS A 86 5.25 -2.11 22.21
CA LYS A 86 6.49 -2.44 22.92
C LYS A 86 6.10 -2.72 24.37
N THR A 87 5.93 -4.00 24.72
CA THR A 87 5.54 -4.51 26.06
C THR A 87 6.42 -4.04 27.22
N VAL A 88 7.56 -3.39 26.94
CA VAL A 88 8.55 -3.03 27.97
C VAL A 88 8.11 -1.85 28.85
N SER A 89 7.15 -1.01 28.42
CA SER A 89 6.63 0.08 29.28
C SER A 89 5.80 -0.43 30.46
N PHE A 90 5.06 -1.53 30.29
CA PHE A 90 4.17 -2.05 31.33
C PHE A 90 4.93 -2.77 32.45
N LEU A 91 6.10 -3.34 32.14
CA LEU A 91 6.95 -3.97 33.14
C LEU A 91 7.70 -2.92 34.00
N ILE A 92 8.02 -1.75 33.46
CA ILE A 92 8.68 -0.67 34.22
C ILE A 92 7.71 0.01 35.21
N ASP A 93 6.43 0.20 34.85
CA ASP A 93 5.42 0.73 35.78
C ASP A 93 5.04 -0.27 36.91
N SER A 94 5.22 -1.58 36.69
CA SER A 94 5.00 -2.61 37.72
C SER A 94 6.20 -2.82 38.66
N LEU A 95 7.37 -2.31 38.30
CA LEU A 95 8.63 -2.52 39.01
C LEU A 95 9.07 -1.20 39.63
N GLN A 96 8.26 -0.70 40.57
CA GLN A 96 8.60 0.42 41.46
C GLN A 96 10.05 0.27 41.98
N ILE A 97 10.97 1.02 41.38
CA ILE A 97 12.29 1.35 41.92
C ILE A 97 12.28 2.89 41.97
N PRO A 98 12.61 3.49 43.13
CA PRO A 98 12.17 4.82 43.57
C PRO A 98 12.48 5.99 42.63
#